data_AF-A0A521KR30-F1
#
_entry.id   AF-A0A521KR30-F1
#
_cell.length_a   1.000
_cell.length_b   1.000
_cell.length_c   1.000
_cell.angle_alpha   90.00
_cell.angle_beta   90.00
_cell.angle_gamma   90.00
#
_symmetry.space_group_name_H-M   'P 1'
#
loop_
_entity.id
_entity.type
_entity.pdbx_description
1 polymer ?
#
loop_
_entity_poly.entity_id
_entity_poly.type
_entity_poly.pdbx_seq_one_letter_code
_entity_poly.pdbx_strand_id
1 'polypeptide(L)' 'MNPLTSIPPKVRKGLYLVYAVVGLVLGALQVAGLDSLGSVDLSTALAVYAYVGVALGFTAGSNVDTPADPPA' A
#
# COMPACT_ATOMS: atom_id res chain seq x y z
N MET A 1 -2.97 13.09 -19.06
CA MET A 1 -2.31 13.42 -17.77
C MET A 1 -3.00 12.60 -16.70
N ASN A 2 -2.28 11.70 -16.03
CA ASN A 2 -2.86 10.87 -14.98
C ASN A 2 -3.08 11.74 -13.72
N PRO A 3 -4.27 11.79 -13.10
CA PRO A 3 -4.47 12.54 -11.85
C PRO A 3 -3.46 12.18 -10.75
N LEU A 4 -2.85 11.00 -10.81
CA LEU A 4 -1.88 10.48 -9.84
C LEU A 4 -0.45 11.03 -10.00
N THR A 5 -0.12 11.64 -11.15
CA THR A 5 1.16 12.35 -11.35
C THR A 5 1.22 13.69 -10.60
N SER A 6 0.11 14.17 -10.05
CA SER A 6 0.06 15.43 -9.28
C SER A 6 0.56 15.29 -7.83
N ILE A 7 0.69 14.07 -7.33
CA ILE A 7 1.14 13.82 -5.95
C ILE A 7 2.66 13.95 -5.88
N PRO A 8 3.22 14.87 -5.05
CA PRO A 8 4.65 15.08 -4.95
C PRO A 8 5.40 13.79 -4.56
N PRO A 9 6.58 13.50 -5.16
CA PRO A 9 7.33 12.27 -4.87
C PRO A 9 7.64 12.04 -3.39
N LYS A 10 7.92 13.12 -2.64
CA LYS A 10 8.15 13.06 -1.18
C LYS A 10 6.93 12.54 -0.41
N VAL A 11 5.73 12.97 -0.82
CA VAL A 11 4.46 12.55 -0.20
C VAL A 11 4.20 11.07 -0.48
N ARG A 12 4.40 10.62 -1.73
CA ARG A 12 4.25 9.20 -2.08
C ARG A 12 5.17 8.29 -1.29
N LYS A 13 6.45 8.67 -1.14
CA LYS A 13 7.42 7.89 -0.34
C LYS A 13 6.97 7.76 1.12
N GLY A 14 6.46 8.85 1.70
CA GLY A 14 5.89 8.83 3.05
C GLY A 14 4.66 7.90 3.14
N LEU A 15 3.73 8.00 2.19
CA LEU A 15 2.54 7.14 2.13
C LEU A 15 2.89 5.66 2.00
N TYR A 16 3.85 5.31 1.15
CA TYR A 16 4.31 3.92 0.99
C TYR A 16 4.97 3.39 2.26
N LEU A 17 5.77 4.21 2.94
CA LEU A 17 6.38 3.82 4.21
C LEU A 17 5.33 3.56 5.29
N VAL A 18 4.38 4.49 5.47
CA VAL A 18 3.30 4.33 6.45
C VAL A 18 2.46 3.09 6.13
N TYR A 19 2.09 2.90 4.86
CA TYR A 19 1.34 1.73 4.43
C TYR A 19 2.08 0.42 4.69
N ALA A 20 3.39 0.37 4.43
CA ALA A 20 4.21 -0.79 4.73
C ALA A 20 4.28 -1.09 6.23
N VAL A 21 4.45 -0.07 7.08
CA VAL A 21 4.47 -0.25 8.55
C VAL A 21 3.12 -0.74 9.06
N VAL A 22 2.01 -0.18 8.58
CA VAL A 22 0.66 -0.61 8.98
C VAL A 22 0.44 -2.09 8.61
N GLY A 23 0.79 -2.49 7.40
CA GLY A 23 0.70 -3.89 6.98
C GLY A 23 1.53 -4.84 7.84
N LEU A 24 2.75 -4.42 8.17
CA LEU A 24 3.65 -5.20 9.03
C LEU A 24 3.06 -5.39 10.44
N VAL A 25 2.50 -4.33 11.02
CA VAL A 25 1.83 -4.41 12.33
C VAL A 25 0.61 -5.32 12.25
N LEU A 26 -0.31 -5.12 11.30
CA LEU A 26 -1.51 -5.93 11.19
C LEU A 26 -1.20 -7.41 10.95
N GLY A 27 -0.23 -7.70 10.07
CA GLY A 27 0.24 -9.06 9.81
C GLY A 27 0.89 -9.70 11.03
N ALA A 28 1.71 -8.96 11.78
CA ALA A 28 2.31 -9.45 13.02
C ALA A 28 1.25 -9.80 14.07
N LEU A 29 0.20 -8.97 14.22
CA LEU A 29 -0.91 -9.25 15.13
C LEU A 29 -1.68 -10.50 14.71
N GLN A 30 -1.88 -10.70 13.40
CA GLN A 30 -2.54 -11.91 12.89
C GLN A 30 -1.71 -13.17 13.14
N VAL A 31 -0.39 -13.10 12.93
CA VAL A 31 0.54 -14.21 13.25
C VAL A 31 0.58 -14.49 14.76
N ALA A 32 0.43 -13.45 15.59
CA ALA A 32 0.32 -13.60 17.04
C ALA A 32 -1.02 -14.19 17.50
N GLY A 33 -1.97 -14.43 16.59
CA GLY A 33 -3.27 -15.04 16.90
C GLY A 33 -4.30 -14.06 17.48
N LEU A 34 -4.15 -12.75 17.25
CA LEU A 34 -5.20 -11.80 17.61
C LEU A 34 -6.30 -11.83 16.55
N ASP A 35 -7.55 -11.86 17.00
CA ASP A 35 -8.71 -11.84 16.12
C ASP A 35 -9.44 -10.48 16.08
N SER A 36 -9.15 -9.59 17.03
CA SER A 36 -9.77 -8.25 17.10
C SER A 36 -8.80 -7.15 17.58
N LEU A 37 -9.11 -5.91 17.21
CA LEU A 37 -8.44 -4.68 17.64
C LEU A 37 -9.35 -3.87 18.58
N GLY A 38 -10.11 -4.56 19.44
CA GLY A 38 -11.14 -3.96 20.28
C GLY A 38 -12.52 -4.05 19.62
N SER A 39 -12.99 -2.98 18.99
CA SER A 39 -14.33 -2.92 18.37
C SER A 39 -14.38 -3.39 16.91
N VAL A 40 -13.23 -3.71 16.30
CA VAL A 40 -13.12 -4.10 14.90
C VAL A 40 -12.38 -5.43 14.82
N ASP A 41 -12.93 -6.37 14.07
CA ASP A 41 -12.26 -7.64 13.77
C ASP A 41 -10.99 -7.41 12.96
N LEU A 42 -9.93 -8.14 13.28
CA LEU A 42 -8.65 -7.99 12.60
C LEU A 42 -8.76 -8.35 11.11
N SER A 43 -9.62 -9.31 10.76
CA SER A 43 -9.95 -9.66 9.38
C SER A 43 -10.55 -8.49 8.59
N THR A 44 -11.43 -7.71 9.23
CA THR A 44 -12.02 -6.50 8.64
C THR A 44 -10.95 -5.43 8.44
N ALA A 45 -10.08 -5.21 9.43
CA ALA A 45 -8.96 -4.27 9.31
C ALA A 45 -8.00 -4.66 8.17
N LEU A 46 -7.70 -5.95 8.02
CA LEU A 46 -6.88 -6.48 6.92
C LEU A 46 -7.56 -6.34 5.55
N ALA A 47 -8.89 -6.53 5.48
CA ALA A 47 -9.64 -6.33 4.24
C ALA A 47 -9.60 -4.85 3.80
N VAL A 48 -9.77 -3.91 4.73
CA VAL A 48 -9.62 -2.47 4.44
C VAL A 48 -8.19 -2.15 4.03
N TYR A 49 -7.20 -2.70 4.71
CA TYR A 49 -5.79 -2.55 4.35
C TYR A 49 -5.50 -3.03 2.92
N ALA A 50 -6.03 -4.19 2.53
CA ALA A 50 -5.89 -4.72 1.18
C ALA A 50 -6.58 -3.85 0.13
N TYR A 51 -7.79 -3.36 0.42
CA TYR A 51 -8.51 -2.44 -0.45
C TYR A 51 -7.73 -1.14 -0.72
N VAL A 52 -7.18 -0.52 0.32
CA VAL A 52 -6.32 0.67 0.19
C VAL A 52 -5.05 0.36 -0.61
N GLY A 53 -4.51 -0.86 -0.46
CA GLY A 53 -3.36 -1.35 -1.22
C GLY A 53 -3.56 -1.33 -2.73
N VAL A 54 -4.78 -1.59 -3.21
CA VAL A 54 -5.10 -1.54 -4.65
C VAL A 54 -4.86 -0.13 -5.20
N ALA A 55 -5.33 0.90 -4.50
CA ALA A 55 -5.16 2.29 -4.93
C ALA A 55 -3.69 2.73 -4.93
N LEU A 56 -2.94 2.32 -3.89
CA LEU A 56 -1.50 2.61 -3.79
C LEU A 56 -0.69 1.84 -4.84
N GLY A 57 -1.02 0.58 -5.09
CA GLY A 57 -0.39 -0.25 -6.12
C GLY A 57 -0.60 0.31 -7.52
N PHE A 58 -1.82 0.77 -7.83
CA PHE A 58 -2.11 1.44 -9.10
C PHE A 58 -1.29 2.73 -9.27
N THR A 59 -1.16 3.52 -8.19
CA THR A 59 -0.32 4.73 -8.19
C THR A 59 1.17 4.38 -8.35
N ALA A 60 1.68 3.33 -7.71
CA ALA A 60 3.06 2.91 -7.84
C ALA A 60 3.35 2.40 -9.27
N GLY A 61 2.46 1.59 -9.83
CA GLY A 61 2.54 1.06 -11.20
C GLY A 61 2.55 2.17 -12.26
N SER A 62 1.84 3.28 -12.05
CA SER A 62 1.87 4.40 -12.98
C SER A 62 3.14 5.27 -12.90
N ASN A 63 4.03 4.99 -11.94
CA ASN A 63 5.26 5.75 -11.69
C ASN A 63 6.54 4.95 -11.96
N VAL A 64 6.44 3.68 -12.38
CA VAL A 64 7.57 2.94 -12.93
C VAL A 64 7.66 3.23 -14.41
N ASP A 65 8.74 3.89 -14.83
CA ASP A 65 9.10 4.00 -16.23
C ASP A 65 9.32 2.58 -16.78
N THR A 66 8.58 2.20 -17.82
CA THR A 66 8.88 0.97 -18.58
C THR A 66 10.33 1.06 -19.04
N PRO A 67 11.20 0.07 -18.73
CA PRO A 67 12.57 0.06 -19.23
C PRO A 67 12.55 0.27 -20.74
N ALA A 68 13.38 1.20 -21.23
CA ALA A 68 13.54 1.40 -22.66
C ALA A 68 13.92 0.06 -23.30
N ASP A 69 13.20 -0.31 -24.36
CA ASP A 69 13.51 -1.47 -25.18
C ASP A 69 15.02 -1.44 -25.53
N PRO A 70 15.78 -2.53 -25.35
CA PRO A 70 17.20 -2.54 -25.71
C PRO A 70 17.33 -2.16 -27.20
N PRO A 71 18.32 -1.33 -27.58
CA PRO A 71 18.52 -1.02 -28.99
C PRO A 71 18.73 -2.33 -29.78
N ALA A 72 17.97 -2.46 -30.88
CA ALA A 72 17.98 -3.59 -31.80
C ALA A 72 19.36 -3.87 -32.42
#